data_AF-V7CZC4-F1
#
_entry.id   AF-V7CZC4-F1
#
_cell.length_a   1.000
_cell.length_b   1.000
_cell.length_c   1.000
_cell.angle_alpha   90.00
_cell.angle_beta   90.00
_cell.angle_gamma   90.00
#
_symmetry.space_group_name_H-M   'P 1'
#
loop_
_entity.id
_entity.type
_entity.pdbx_description
1 polymer ?
#
loop_
_entity_poly.entity_id
_entity_poly.type
_entity_poly.pdbx_seq_one_letter_code
_entity_poly.pdbx_strand_id
1 'polypeptide(L)'
;MFSSNVKYPRGFGVYVVSGWVGEKIALHCDAKHHFLQFNLTWETKTVNRSWGCMGTVVVGEIWKQRNLIIFKNGRVDSSEIFSLAQLKAWSWLSSKESLVDFSYAQWCMEPKECLKSIKKDKIRLGRGWSI
;
A
#
# COMPACT_ATOMS: atom_id res chain seq x y z
N MET A 1 28.13 -9.89 -21.08
CA MET A 1 27.72 -8.63 -21.74
C MET A 1 26.34 -8.27 -21.20
N PHE A 2 26.21 -7.12 -20.54
CA PHE A 2 25.09 -6.72 -19.67
C PHE A 2 23.75 -6.64 -20.41
N SER A 3 22.67 -7.19 -19.83
CA SER A 3 21.30 -6.74 -20.09
C SER A 3 20.68 -6.25 -18.80
N SER A 4 20.86 -4.96 -18.54
CA SER A 4 20.42 -4.18 -17.39
C SER A 4 18.95 -3.71 -17.49
N ASN A 5 18.08 -4.48 -18.15
CA ASN A 5 16.74 -4.01 -18.54
C ASN A 5 15.58 -4.61 -17.74
N VAL A 6 15.65 -4.61 -16.41
CA VAL A 6 14.41 -4.58 -15.61
C VAL A 6 14.03 -3.12 -15.41
N LYS A 7 13.47 -2.50 -16.45
CA LYS A 7 12.85 -1.18 -16.36
C LYS A 7 11.48 -1.36 -15.69
N TYR A 8 11.42 -1.24 -14.37
CA TYR A 8 10.14 -0.99 -13.71
C TYR A 8 9.60 0.36 -14.23
N PRO A 9 8.36 0.42 -14.74
CA PRO A 9 7.77 1.67 -15.21
C PRO A 9 7.84 2.75 -14.11
N ARG A 10 8.12 4.00 -14.51
CA ARG A 10 8.02 5.15 -13.61
C ARG A 10 6.60 5.17 -13.01
N GLY A 11 6.47 4.96 -11.70
CA GLY A 11 5.18 4.89 -11.00
C GLY A 11 4.61 3.51 -10.70
N PHE A 12 5.38 2.44 -10.94
CA PHE A 12 4.95 1.07 -10.68
C PHE A 12 4.42 0.84 -9.25
N GLY A 13 5.02 1.46 -8.22
CA GLY A 13 4.55 1.29 -6.84
C GLY A 13 3.13 1.81 -6.58
N VAL A 14 2.79 3.00 -7.09
CA VAL A 14 1.45 3.59 -6.94
C VAL A 14 0.43 2.85 -7.79
N TYR A 15 0.85 2.41 -8.98
CA TYR A 15 0.02 1.58 -9.85
C TYR A 15 -0.34 0.24 -9.18
N VAL A 16 0.61 -0.40 -8.51
CA VAL A 16 0.36 -1.66 -7.78
C VAL A 16 -0.59 -1.46 -6.60
N VAL A 17 -0.45 -0.38 -5.83
CA VAL A 17 -1.37 -0.10 -4.70
C VAL A 17 -2.78 0.24 -5.20
N SER A 18 -2.90 1.06 -6.25
CA SER A 18 -4.22 1.38 -6.83
C SER A 18 -4.90 0.15 -7.44
N GLY A 19 -4.15 -0.69 -8.17
CA GLY A 19 -4.65 -1.97 -8.67
C GLY A 19 -5.06 -2.93 -7.56
N TRP A 20 -4.31 -2.99 -6.45
CA TRP A 20 -4.65 -3.78 -5.29
C TRP A 20 -5.99 -3.36 -4.68
N VAL A 21 -6.27 -2.06 -4.60
CA VAL A 21 -7.54 -1.53 -4.06
C VAL A 21 -8.67 -1.48 -5.11
N GLY A 22 -8.39 -1.90 -6.34
CA GLY A 22 -9.36 -1.90 -7.45
C GLY A 22 -9.68 -0.50 -7.99
N GLU A 23 -8.82 0.48 -7.74
CA GLU A 23 -8.99 1.87 -8.19
C GLU A 23 -8.18 2.12 -9.47
N LYS A 24 -8.80 2.79 -10.45
CA LYS A 24 -8.09 3.29 -11.63
C LYS A 24 -7.64 4.72 -11.37
N ILE A 25 -6.34 4.93 -11.26
CA ILE A 25 -5.75 6.26 -11.02
C ILE A 25 -5.01 6.77 -12.26
N ALA A 26 -5.17 8.06 -12.56
CA ALA A 26 -4.32 8.75 -13.52
C ALA A 26 -2.98 9.12 -12.84
N LEU A 27 -1.88 8.53 -13.31
CA LEU A 27 -0.55 8.79 -12.80
C LEU A 27 0.13 9.89 -13.62
N HIS A 28 0.80 10.82 -12.92
CA HIS A 28 1.60 11.85 -13.57
C HIS A 28 2.80 11.22 -14.33
N CYS A 29 3.38 11.88 -15.32
CA CYS A 29 4.54 11.32 -16.04
C CYS A 29 5.85 11.34 -15.22
N ASP A 30 5.92 12.24 -14.24
CA ASP A 30 7.04 12.38 -13.30
C ASP A 30 6.78 11.59 -12.01
N ALA A 31 7.70 10.68 -11.69
CA ALA A 31 7.66 9.82 -10.51
C ALA A 31 7.71 10.58 -9.18
N LYS A 32 8.27 11.80 -9.15
CA LYS A 32 8.24 12.64 -7.93
C LYS A 32 6.81 12.98 -7.51
N HIS A 33 5.95 13.21 -8.49
CA HIS A 33 4.55 13.56 -8.26
C HIS A 33 3.72 12.34 -7.79
N HIS A 34 4.19 11.12 -8.01
CA HIS A 34 3.54 9.91 -7.49
C HIS A 34 3.64 9.81 -5.97
N PHE A 35 4.74 10.27 -5.38
CA PHE A 35 4.89 10.33 -3.93
C PHE A 35 3.94 11.36 -3.30
N LEU A 36 3.56 12.40 -4.06
CA LEU A 36 2.61 13.43 -3.64
C LEU A 36 1.14 12.96 -3.81
N GLN A 37 0.88 11.96 -4.66
CA GLN A 37 -0.46 11.38 -4.87
C GLN A 37 -0.93 10.43 -3.75
N PHE A 38 -0.11 10.15 -2.73
CA PHE A 38 -0.51 9.31 -1.59
C PHE A 38 -1.44 10.00 -0.58
N ASN A 39 -1.99 11.17 -0.92
CA ASN A 39 -2.96 11.88 -0.09
C ASN A 39 -4.30 12.00 -0.84
N LEU A 40 -5.25 11.14 -0.49
CA LEU A 40 -6.63 11.15 -0.92
C LEU A 40 -7.34 12.33 -0.24
N THR A 41 -7.66 13.36 -1.02
CA THR A 41 -8.12 14.68 -0.55
C THR A 41 -9.41 14.63 0.28
N TRP A 42 -10.26 13.63 0.03
CA TRP A 42 -11.57 13.45 0.67
C TRP A 42 -11.59 12.38 1.77
N GLU A 43 -10.42 11.86 2.12
CA GLU A 43 -10.29 10.78 3.09
C GLU A 43 -9.73 11.23 4.43
N THR A 44 -9.96 10.39 5.45
CA THR A 44 -9.49 10.69 6.80
C THR A 44 -7.96 10.62 6.88
N LYS A 45 -7.37 11.32 7.87
CA LYS A 45 -5.92 11.23 8.15
C LYS A 45 -5.45 9.79 8.39
N THR A 46 -6.30 8.95 8.97
CA THR A 46 -5.98 7.52 9.17
C THR A 46 -5.95 6.78 7.84
N VAL A 47 -7.00 6.89 7.01
CA VAL A 47 -7.02 6.24 5.69
C VAL A 47 -5.84 6.69 4.82
N ASN A 48 -5.52 7.99 4.82
CA ASN A 48 -4.36 8.52 4.11
C ASN A 48 -3.01 7.97 4.64
N ARG A 49 -2.91 7.76 5.95
CA ARG A 49 -1.73 7.15 6.55
C ARG A 49 -1.61 5.67 6.16
N SER A 50 -2.72 4.93 6.19
CA SER A 50 -2.79 3.53 5.75
C SER A 50 -2.40 3.40 4.28
N TRP A 51 -2.93 4.28 3.43
CA TRP A 51 -2.59 4.35 2.00
C TRP A 51 -1.11 4.63 1.76
N GLY A 52 -0.54 5.61 2.48
CA GLY A 52 0.90 5.90 2.44
C GLY A 52 1.76 4.74 2.94
N CYS A 53 1.31 4.01 3.96
CA CYS A 53 1.98 2.80 4.46
C CYS A 53 2.01 1.72 3.37
N MET A 54 0.87 1.42 2.73
CA MET A 54 0.79 0.47 1.62
C MET A 54 1.77 0.83 0.50
N GLY A 55 1.84 2.10 0.11
CA GLY A 55 2.82 2.60 -0.85
C GLY A 55 4.26 2.35 -0.42
N THR A 56 4.57 2.69 0.83
CA THR A 56 5.91 2.55 1.40
C THR A 56 6.37 1.10 1.43
N VAL A 57 5.50 0.16 1.84
CA VAL A 57 5.87 -1.27 1.86
C VAL A 57 6.05 -1.82 0.45
N VAL A 58 5.16 -1.49 -0.51
CA VAL A 58 5.29 -1.95 -1.90
C VAL A 58 6.61 -1.45 -2.52
N VAL A 59 6.90 -0.16 -2.41
CA VAL A 59 8.17 0.41 -2.91
C VAL A 59 9.37 -0.22 -2.21
N GLY A 60 9.28 -0.46 -0.89
CA GLY A 60 10.31 -1.11 -0.11
C GLY A 60 10.61 -2.54 -0.56
N GLU A 61 9.59 -3.35 -0.84
CA GLU A 61 9.77 -4.73 -1.32
C GLU A 61 10.32 -4.77 -2.75
N ILE A 62 9.87 -3.87 -3.63
CA ILE A 62 10.46 -3.72 -4.98
C ILE A 62 11.95 -3.36 -4.87
N TRP A 63 12.31 -2.42 -3.99
CA TRP A 63 13.70 -2.03 -3.77
C TRP A 63 14.56 -3.19 -3.25
N LYS A 64 14.05 -3.95 -2.27
CA LYS A 64 14.74 -5.14 -1.74
C LYS A 64 14.98 -6.18 -2.81
N GLN A 65 13.98 -6.48 -3.63
CA GLN A 65 14.12 -7.45 -4.71
C GLN A 65 15.09 -6.98 -5.79
N ARG A 66 15.05 -5.69 -6.16
CA ARG A 66 16.04 -5.11 -7.07
C ARG A 66 17.46 -5.31 -6.54
N ASN A 67 17.70 -5.08 -5.26
CA ASN A 67 19.02 -5.30 -4.64
C ASN A 67 19.39 -6.79 -4.61
N LEU A 68 18.44 -7.68 -4.36
CA LEU A 68 18.67 -9.12 -4.36
C LEU A 68 19.10 -9.62 -5.76
N ILE A 69 18.50 -9.08 -6.82
CA ILE A 69 18.90 -9.40 -8.20
C ILE A 69 20.31 -8.88 -8.50
N ILE A 70 20.58 -7.62 -8.19
CA ILE A 70 21.86 -6.96 -8.51
C ILE A 70 23.02 -7.56 -7.73
N PHE A 71 22.84 -7.81 -6.42
CA PHE A 71 23.94 -8.16 -5.52
C PHE A 71 24.00 -9.65 -5.18
N LYS A 72 22.92 -10.41 -5.38
CA LYS A 72 22.86 -11.83 -5.01
C LYS A 72 22.48 -12.76 -6.16
N ASN A 73 22.38 -12.24 -7.38
CA ASN A 73 21.98 -13.00 -8.58
C ASN A 73 20.67 -13.78 -8.39
N GLY A 74 19.75 -13.24 -7.58
CA GLY A 74 18.46 -13.88 -7.36
C GLY A 74 17.47 -13.60 -8.50
N ARG A 75 16.27 -14.17 -8.38
CA ARG A 75 15.22 -14.11 -9.41
C ARG A 75 14.08 -13.20 -8.97
N VAL A 76 13.40 -12.60 -9.95
CA VAL A 76 12.18 -11.84 -9.71
C VAL A 76 11.04 -12.82 -9.46
N ASP A 77 10.36 -12.68 -8.32
CA ASP A 77 9.04 -13.25 -8.11
C ASP A 77 8.06 -12.12 -7.73
N SER A 78 7.25 -11.70 -8.70
CA SER A 78 6.25 -10.65 -8.48
C SER A 78 5.14 -11.05 -7.51
N SER A 79 4.80 -12.35 -7.45
CA SER A 79 3.79 -12.87 -6.53
C SER A 79 4.31 -12.82 -5.09
N GLU A 80 5.58 -13.19 -4.90
CA GLU A 80 6.25 -13.09 -3.60
C GLU A 80 6.35 -11.63 -3.13
N ILE A 81 6.78 -10.71 -4.01
CA ILE A 81 6.83 -9.26 -3.71
C ILE A 81 5.48 -8.77 -3.21
N PHE A 82 4.43 -9.09 -3.96
CA PHE A 82 3.09 -8.61 -3.66
C PHE A 82 2.58 -9.22 -2.35
N SER A 83 2.71 -10.52 -2.15
CA SER A 83 2.28 -11.21 -0.92
C SER A 83 3.01 -10.69 0.32
N LEU A 84 4.33 -10.44 0.23
CA LEU A 84 5.11 -9.85 1.32
C LEU A 84 4.70 -8.40 1.60
N ALA A 85 4.38 -7.62 0.57
CA ALA A 85 3.87 -6.27 0.73
C ALA A 85 2.50 -6.26 1.41
N GLN A 86 1.58 -7.15 1.01
CA GLN A 86 0.28 -7.31 1.65
C GLN A 86 0.41 -7.66 3.13
N LEU A 87 1.26 -8.63 3.46
CA LEU A 87 1.52 -9.07 4.83
C LEU A 87 2.13 -7.96 5.70
N LYS A 88 3.11 -7.22 5.16
CA LYS A 88 3.76 -6.11 5.90
C LYS A 88 2.83 -4.94 6.13
N ALA A 89 2.04 -4.55 5.12
CA ALA A 89 1.00 -3.53 5.29
C ALA A 89 -0.02 -3.96 6.35
N TRP A 90 -0.47 -5.21 6.29
CA TRP A 90 -1.40 -5.78 7.25
C TRP A 90 -0.85 -5.74 8.69
N SER A 91 0.34 -6.27 8.90
CA SER A 91 1.00 -6.30 10.21
C SER A 91 1.20 -4.88 10.77
N TRP A 92 1.51 -3.91 9.91
CA TRP A 92 1.59 -2.52 10.32
C TRP A 92 0.22 -1.96 10.73
N LEU A 93 -0.83 -2.21 9.94
CA LEU A 93 -2.19 -1.76 10.24
C LEU A 93 -2.71 -2.36 11.55
N SER A 94 -2.60 -3.67 11.71
CA SER A 94 -3.08 -4.40 12.89
C SER A 94 -2.30 -4.06 14.16
N SER A 95 -1.08 -3.53 14.06
CA SER A 95 -0.27 -3.10 15.22
C SER A 95 -0.44 -1.63 15.57
N LYS A 96 -0.84 -0.78 14.63
CA LYS A 96 -0.98 0.67 14.83
C LYS A 96 -2.41 1.15 15.04
N GLU A 97 -3.37 0.51 14.40
CA GLU A 97 -4.78 0.85 14.56
C GLU A 97 -5.39 -0.13 15.58
N SER A 98 -5.84 0.41 16.72
CA SER A 98 -6.32 -0.39 17.86
C SER A 98 -7.65 -1.12 17.61
N LEU A 99 -8.28 -0.91 16.45
CA LEU A 99 -9.61 -1.41 16.10
C LEU A 99 -9.65 -1.80 14.61
N VAL A 100 -8.84 -2.78 14.24
CA VAL A 100 -8.98 -3.44 12.95
C VAL A 100 -10.00 -4.58 13.13
N ASP A 101 -11.19 -4.42 12.54
CA ASP A 101 -12.33 -5.34 12.67
C ASP A 101 -12.39 -6.42 11.57
N PHE A 102 -11.31 -6.57 10.80
CA PHE A 102 -11.19 -7.52 9.70
C PHE A 102 -9.97 -8.42 9.88
N SER A 103 -9.92 -9.51 9.13
CA SER A 103 -8.81 -10.47 9.10
C SER A 103 -7.83 -10.17 7.97
N TYR A 104 -6.65 -10.81 8.01
CA TYR A 104 -5.69 -10.76 6.90
C TYR A 104 -6.30 -11.24 5.57
N ALA A 105 -7.15 -12.27 5.62
CA ALA A 105 -7.81 -12.79 4.43
C ALA A 105 -8.75 -11.74 3.81
N GLN A 106 -9.53 -11.05 4.63
CA GLN A 106 -10.38 -9.94 4.18
C GLN A 106 -9.55 -8.79 3.62
N TRP A 107 -8.40 -8.48 4.22
CA TRP A 107 -7.47 -7.48 3.71
C TRP A 107 -6.91 -7.81 2.31
N CYS A 108 -6.56 -9.08 2.07
CA CYS A 108 -6.07 -9.52 0.76
C CYS A 108 -7.17 -9.49 -0.31
N MET A 109 -8.40 -9.88 0.05
CA MET A 109 -9.52 -10.01 -0.89
C MET A 109 -10.21 -8.66 -1.15
N GLU A 110 -10.46 -7.88 -0.10
CA GLU A 110 -11.31 -6.68 -0.11
C GLU A 110 -10.63 -5.47 0.60
N PRO A 111 -9.40 -5.09 0.22
CA PRO A 111 -8.63 -4.05 0.90
C PRO A 111 -9.35 -2.69 0.93
N LYS A 112 -10.20 -2.40 -0.06
CA LYS A 112 -11.01 -1.18 -0.11
C LYS A 112 -12.03 -1.11 1.00
N GLU A 113 -12.76 -2.21 1.24
CA GLU A 113 -13.77 -2.27 2.30
C GLU A 113 -13.12 -2.26 3.68
N CYS A 114 -11.97 -2.92 3.81
CA CYS A 114 -11.11 -2.83 4.98
C CYS A 114 -10.67 -1.39 5.30
N LEU A 115 -10.21 -0.61 4.33
CA LEU A 115 -9.87 0.79 4.54
C LEU A 115 -11.09 1.64 4.95
N LYS A 116 -12.28 1.32 4.43
CA LYS A 116 -13.54 1.99 4.82
C LYS A 116 -13.99 1.63 6.24
N SER A 117 -13.75 0.41 6.73
CA SER A 117 -14.15 0.05 8.11
C SER A 117 -13.37 0.87 9.13
N ILE A 118 -12.07 1.07 8.90
CA ILE A 118 -11.22 1.97 9.71
C ILE A 118 -11.80 3.40 9.81
N LYS A 119 -12.42 3.90 8.72
CA LYS A 119 -13.07 5.22 8.69
C LYS A 119 -14.34 5.29 9.54
N LYS A 120 -15.13 4.22 9.60
CA LYS A 120 -16.44 4.20 10.29
C LYS A 120 -16.31 4.25 11.80
N ASP A 121 -15.27 3.62 12.36
CA ASP A 121 -15.14 3.50 13.82
C ASP A 121 -14.69 4.79 14.50
N LYS A 122 -13.93 5.66 13.81
CA LYS A 122 -13.62 6.99 14.36
C LYS A 122 -14.80 7.94 14.39
N ILE A 123 -15.74 7.84 13.44
CA ILE A 123 -16.98 8.63 13.46
C ILE A 123 -17.88 8.20 14.64
N ARG A 124 -17.81 6.92 15.04
CA ARG A 124 -18.53 6.41 16.22
C ARG A 124 -17.86 6.82 17.53
N LEU A 125 -16.53 6.76 17.63
CA LEU A 125 -15.79 7.18 18.82
C LEU A 125 -15.79 8.70 19.05
N GLY A 126 -15.96 9.52 18.00
CA GLY A 126 -16.07 10.98 18.10
C GLY A 126 -17.46 11.50 18.51
N ARG A 127 -18.45 10.62 18.71
CA ARG A 127 -19.81 10.97 19.16
C ARG A 127 -20.13 10.42 20.55
N GLY A 128 -19.19 10.56 21.47
CA GLY A 128 -19.37 10.21 22.89
C GLY A 128 -19.83 11.42 23.72
N TRP A 129 -21.14 11.48 23.98
CA TRP A 129 -21.86 12.12 25.09
C TRP A 129 -21.40 13.51 25.58
N SER A 130 -22.13 14.55 25.15
CA SER A 130 -22.42 15.69 26.04
C SER A 130 -23.72 15.38 26.77
N ILE A 131 -23.63 15.13 28.08
CA ILE A 131 -24.74 15.29 29.02
C ILE A 131 -24.77 16.76 29.43
#